data_AF-A0A660PDM8-F1
#
_entry.id   AF-A0A660PDM8-F1
#
_cell.length_a   1.000
_cell.length_b   1.000
_cell.length_c   1.000
_cell.angle_alpha   90.00
_cell.angle_beta   90.00
_cell.angle_gamma   90.00
#
_symmetry.space_group_name_H-M   'P 1'
#
loop_
_entity.id
_entity.type
_entity.pdbx_description
1 polymer ?
#
loop_
_entity_poly.entity_id
_entity_poly.type
_entity_poly.pdbx_seq_one_letter_code
_entity_poly.pdbx_strand_id
1 'polypeptide(L)'
;MVPAREDGFKEVFLGENRWYSIRIHGSMRPQIKYIAVYQVAPISAITHIAPVKSIDPWKDTNKFVVNFSEPAREIGPIPLVPKESNGRVKALQNLRYTSKQRLENAKMLDDVW
;
A
#
# COMPACT_ATOMS: atom_id res chain seq x y z
N MET A 1 -0.37 -1.84 3.30
CA MET A 1 0.45 -1.07 2.36
C MET A 1 1.15 -1.99 1.41
N VAL A 2 1.17 -1.63 0.13
CA VAL A 2 1.81 -2.40 -0.94
C VAL A 2 2.84 -1.53 -1.67
N PRO A 3 4.05 -2.04 -1.96
CA PRO A 3 4.99 -1.33 -2.82
C PRO A 3 4.55 -1.46 -4.28
N ALA A 4 4.57 -0.35 -5.02
CA ALA A 4 4.27 -0.31 -6.44
C ALA A 4 5.36 0.45 -7.21
N ARG A 5 5.71 -0.07 -8.39
CA ARG A 5 6.43 0.70 -9.42
C ARG A 5 5.44 1.61 -10.14
N GLU A 6 5.95 2.61 -10.82
CA GLU A 6 5.15 3.60 -11.55
C GLU A 6 4.11 2.96 -12.47
N ASP A 7 4.52 2.00 -13.32
CA ASP A 7 3.63 1.34 -14.27
C ASP A 7 2.47 0.62 -13.56
N GLY A 8 2.78 -0.20 -12.56
CA GLY A 8 1.77 -0.89 -11.77
C GLY A 8 0.86 0.07 -11.01
N PHE A 9 1.41 1.18 -10.50
CA PHE A 9 0.61 2.21 -9.85
C PHE A 9 -0.39 2.86 -10.83
N LYS A 10 0.07 3.26 -12.01
CA LYS A 10 -0.77 3.95 -13.01
C LYS A 10 -1.79 3.01 -13.66
N GLU A 11 -1.34 1.88 -14.19
CA GLU A 11 -2.19 0.96 -14.95
C GLU A 11 -3.16 0.19 -14.07
N VAL A 12 -2.68 -0.30 -12.92
CA VAL A 12 -3.44 -1.24 -12.09
C VAL A 12 -4.08 -0.56 -10.88
N PHE A 13 -3.28 0.15 -10.09
CA PHE A 13 -3.78 0.74 -8.84
C PHE A 13 -4.76 1.89 -9.12
N LEU A 14 -4.45 2.78 -10.06
CA LEU A 14 -5.33 3.87 -10.48
C LEU A 14 -6.25 3.49 -11.65
N GLY A 15 -5.72 2.82 -12.68
CA GLY A 15 -6.48 2.50 -13.89
C GLY A 15 -7.56 1.43 -13.68
N GLU A 16 -7.22 0.36 -12.96
CA GLU A 16 -8.15 -0.76 -12.74
C GLU A 16 -8.80 -0.77 -11.34
N ASN A 17 -8.41 0.14 -10.45
CA ASN A 17 -8.87 0.24 -9.06
C ASN A 17 -8.74 -1.10 -8.31
N ARG A 18 -7.58 -1.75 -8.46
CA ARG A 18 -7.30 -3.04 -7.84
C ARG A 18 -5.81 -3.28 -7.66
N TRP A 19 -5.46 -4.37 -7.00
CA TRP A 19 -4.07 -4.80 -6.85
C TRP A 19 -3.96 -6.33 -6.76
N TYR A 20 -3.28 -6.95 -7.72
CA TYR A 20 -3.20 -8.42 -7.82
C TYR A 20 -1.99 -9.01 -7.09
N SER A 21 -2.00 -10.35 -7.01
CA SER A 21 -0.81 -11.15 -6.78
C SER A 21 -0.12 -10.90 -5.42
N ILE A 22 -0.88 -10.52 -4.40
CA ILE A 22 -0.35 -10.33 -3.04
C ILE A 22 -0.68 -11.51 -2.12
N ARG A 23 0.26 -11.85 -1.23
CA ARG A 23 0.03 -12.84 -0.18
C ARG A 23 -0.51 -12.14 1.05
N ILE A 24 -1.70 -12.54 1.51
CA ILE A 24 -2.34 -11.97 2.69
C ILE A 24 -2.48 -13.09 3.72
N HIS A 25 -2.09 -12.79 4.95
CA HIS A 25 -2.22 -13.73 6.04
C HIS A 25 -3.71 -13.97 6.36
N GLY A 26 -4.11 -15.23 6.55
CA GLY A 26 -5.53 -15.61 6.69
C GLY A 26 -6.26 -14.83 7.79
N SER A 27 -5.63 -14.65 8.96
CA SER A 27 -6.21 -13.90 10.08
C SER A 27 -6.35 -12.39 9.83
N MET A 28 -5.54 -11.83 8.93
CA MET A 28 -5.56 -10.40 8.61
C MET A 28 -6.59 -10.07 7.55
N ARG A 29 -6.91 -11.00 6.64
CA ARG A 29 -7.81 -10.79 5.51
C ARG A 29 -9.14 -10.10 5.88
N PRO A 30 -9.91 -10.56 6.88
CA PRO A 30 -11.18 -9.91 7.22
C PRO A 30 -11.03 -8.54 7.87
N GLN A 31 -9.82 -8.17 8.32
CA GLN A 31 -9.54 -6.90 8.99
C GLN A 31 -9.10 -5.80 8.01
N ILE A 32 -8.78 -6.15 6.76
CA ILE A 32 -8.28 -5.21 5.76
C ILE A 32 -9.46 -4.42 5.20
N LYS A 33 -9.58 -3.16 5.63
CA LYS A 33 -10.61 -2.22 5.16
C LYS A 33 -10.07 -1.23 4.12
N TYR A 34 -8.76 -1.01 4.12
CA TYR A 34 -8.08 -0.04 3.25
C TYR A 34 -6.76 -0.62 2.74
N ILE A 35 -6.35 -0.14 1.57
CA ILE A 35 -5.05 -0.42 0.97
C ILE A 35 -4.39 0.90 0.60
N ALA A 36 -3.16 1.09 1.05
CA ALA A 36 -2.33 2.23 0.68
C ALA A 36 -1.14 1.78 -0.14
N VAL A 37 -0.70 2.63 -1.06
CA VAL A 37 0.40 2.34 -1.99
C VAL A 37 1.63 3.14 -1.64
N TYR A 38 2.76 2.44 -1.51
CA TYR A 38 4.09 3.03 -1.44
C TYR A 38 4.68 3.01 -2.85
N GLN A 39 4.83 4.18 -3.46
CA GLN A 39 5.56 4.30 -4.71
C GLN A 39 7.05 4.15 -4.41
N VAL A 40 7.69 3.19 -5.06
CA VAL A 40 9.14 2.99 -4.93
C VAL A 40 9.91 4.12 -5.64
N ALA A 41 11.24 4.01 -5.76
CA ALA A 41 12.03 5.00 -6.47
C ALA A 41 11.44 5.28 -7.88
N PRO A 42 11.37 6.56 -8.30
CA PRO A 42 12.00 7.73 -7.68
C PRO A 42 11.21 8.37 -6.52
N ILE A 43 9.90 8.13 -6.40
CA ILE A 43 9.03 8.85 -5.44
C ILE A 43 9.32 8.47 -3.98
N SER A 44 9.55 7.18 -3.71
CA SER A 44 9.91 6.67 -2.37
C SER A 44 8.98 7.13 -1.23
N ALA A 45 7.67 7.19 -1.48
CA ALA A 45 6.68 7.70 -0.54
C ALA A 45 5.35 6.93 -0.61
N ILE A 46 4.59 6.94 0.50
CA ILE A 46 3.17 6.54 0.44
C ILE A 46 2.40 7.72 -0.12
N THR A 47 1.57 7.50 -1.14
CA THR A 47 0.91 8.63 -1.82
C THR A 47 -0.60 8.54 -1.83
N HIS A 48 -1.16 7.33 -1.88
CA HIS A 48 -2.59 7.12 -2.08
C HIS A 48 -3.11 6.01 -1.17
N ILE A 49 -4.41 6.08 -0.87
CA ILE A 49 -5.18 5.08 -0.14
C ILE A 49 -6.51 4.82 -0.84
N ALA A 50 -6.95 3.57 -0.87
CA ALA A 50 -8.25 3.18 -1.40
C ALA A 50 -9.02 2.31 -0.39
N PRO A 51 -10.35 2.46 -0.28
CA PRO A 51 -11.20 1.53 0.46
C PRO A 51 -11.29 0.18 -0.28
N VAL A 52 -11.25 -0.91 0.47
CA VAL A 52 -11.29 -2.28 -0.07
C VAL A 52 -12.73 -2.77 -0.14
N LYS A 53 -13.14 -3.26 -1.32
CA LYS A 53 -14.44 -3.89 -1.56
C LYS A 53 -14.40 -5.39 -1.31
N SER A 54 -13.44 -6.07 -1.92
CA SER A 54 -13.29 -7.53 -1.82
C SER A 54 -11.82 -7.94 -1.90
N ILE A 55 -11.55 -9.12 -1.36
CA ILE A 55 -10.24 -9.77 -1.42
C ILE A 55 -10.48 -11.19 -1.92
N ASP A 56 -10.19 -11.40 -3.19
CA ASP A 56 -10.55 -12.61 -3.90
C ASP A 56 -9.29 -13.44 -4.22
N PRO A 57 -9.38 -14.78 -4.26
CA PRO A 57 -8.27 -15.62 -4.70
C PRO A 57 -7.81 -15.22 -6.11
N TRP A 58 -6.51 -15.19 -6.33
CA TRP A 58 -5.93 -14.83 -7.62
C TRP A 58 -5.48 -16.07 -8.39
N LYS A 59 -6.28 -16.47 -9.38
CA LYS A 59 -6.05 -17.66 -10.21
C LYS A 59 -5.87 -18.92 -9.33
N ASP A 60 -5.23 -19.96 -9.86
CA ASP A 60 -4.88 -21.18 -9.13
C ASP A 60 -3.60 -21.00 -8.28
N THR A 61 -3.48 -19.87 -7.58
CA THR A 61 -2.30 -19.56 -6.76
C THR A 61 -2.67 -19.25 -5.32
N ASN A 62 -1.70 -19.32 -4.39
CA ASN A 62 -1.87 -18.91 -2.99
C ASN A 62 -1.82 -17.37 -2.79
N LYS A 63 -2.29 -16.61 -3.78
CA LYS A 63 -2.26 -15.14 -3.79
C LYS A 63 -3.68 -14.60 -3.91
N PHE A 64 -3.82 -13.31 -3.66
CA PHE A 64 -5.09 -12.60 -3.67
C PHE A 64 -5.02 -11.38 -4.57
N VAL A 65 -6.18 -11.00 -5.09
CA VAL A 65 -6.45 -9.69 -5.67
C VAL A 65 -7.29 -8.88 -4.69
N VAL A 66 -6.94 -7.62 -4.52
CA VAL A 66 -7.71 -6.65 -3.74
C VAL A 66 -8.44 -5.75 -4.71
N ASN A 67 -9.77 -5.74 -4.65
CA ASN A 67 -10.61 -4.87 -5.47
C ASN A 67 -11.06 -3.67 -4.64
N PHE A 68 -10.96 -2.47 -5.19
CA PHE A 68 -11.31 -1.26 -4.45
C PHE A 68 -12.80 -0.96 -4.62
N SER A 69 -13.42 -0.36 -3.62
CA SER A 69 -14.82 0.08 -3.74
C SER A 69 -14.93 1.42 -4.45
N GLU A 70 -13.89 2.23 -4.39
CA GLU A 70 -13.80 3.57 -4.95
C GLU A 70 -12.38 3.82 -5.49
N PRO A 71 -12.21 4.78 -6.41
CA PRO A 71 -10.88 5.20 -6.85
C PRO A 71 -9.97 5.59 -5.69
N ALA A 72 -8.68 5.32 -5.85
CA ALA A 72 -7.72 5.66 -4.82
C ALA A 72 -7.65 7.18 -4.59
N ARG A 73 -7.72 7.58 -3.33
CA ARG A 73 -7.61 8.97 -2.90
C ARG A 73 -6.17 9.31 -2.58
N GLU A 74 -5.73 10.47 -3.06
CA GLU A 74 -4.44 11.04 -2.70
C GLU A 74 -4.45 11.53 -1.24
N ILE A 75 -3.40 11.20 -0.48
CA ILE A 75 -3.23 11.60 0.94
C ILE A 75 -1.96 12.43 1.16
N GLY A 76 -1.28 12.81 0.09
CA GLY A 76 0.03 13.48 0.11
C GLY A 76 1.18 12.48 0.25
N PRO A 77 2.40 12.84 -0.19
CA PRO A 77 3.54 11.97 -0.03
C PRO A 77 3.92 11.89 1.45
N ILE A 78 3.89 10.69 2.01
CA ILE A 78 4.53 10.33 3.28
C ILE A 78 5.89 9.72 2.91
N PRO A 79 6.97 10.54 2.84
CA PRO A 79 8.24 10.10 2.28
C PRO A 79 8.99 9.15 3.22
N LEU A 80 9.81 8.30 2.60
CA LEU A 80 10.90 7.62 3.29
C LEU A 80 11.83 8.65 3.93
N VAL A 81 12.24 8.42 5.17
CA VAL A 81 13.22 9.26 5.86
C VAL A 81 14.54 9.28 5.07
N PRO A 82 15.16 10.46 4.84
CA PRO A 82 16.45 10.55 4.18
C PRO A 82 17.48 9.64 4.86
N LYS A 83 18.36 9.01 4.07
CA LYS A 83 19.40 8.10 4.61
C LYS A 83 20.31 8.79 5.62
N GLU A 84 20.46 10.10 5.48
CA GLU A 84 21.26 10.97 6.35
C GLU A 84 20.64 11.14 7.75
N SER A 85 19.32 10.94 7.90
CA SER A 85 18.58 11.30 9.12
C SER A 85 18.42 10.14 10.12
N ASN A 86 19.24 9.09 10.06
CA ASN A 86 19.14 7.89 10.95
C ASN A 86 17.72 7.28 11.02
N GLY A 87 16.97 7.32 9.91
CA GLY A 87 15.64 6.72 9.83
C GLY A 87 15.65 5.23 10.14
N ARG A 88 14.65 4.78 10.91
CA ARG A 88 14.54 3.38 11.37
C ARG A 88 13.91 2.49 10.31
N VAL A 89 13.07 3.06 9.44
CA VAL A 89 12.36 2.32 8.40
C VAL A 89 13.10 2.44 7.07
N LYS A 90 13.36 1.29 6.45
CA LYS A 90 13.90 1.19 5.08
C LYS A 90 12.77 1.18 4.05
N ALA A 91 13.10 1.47 2.79
CA ALA A 91 12.18 1.37 1.66
C ALA A 91 11.42 0.03 1.67
N LEU A 92 10.10 0.09 1.44
CA LEU A 92 9.25 -1.10 1.50
C LEU A 92 9.58 -2.05 0.35
N GLN A 93 10.04 -3.24 0.70
CA GLN A 93 10.25 -4.36 -0.24
C GLN A 93 9.07 -5.34 -0.25
N ASN A 94 8.29 -5.36 0.83
CA ASN A 94 7.17 -6.28 1.01
C ASN A 94 5.94 -5.53 1.53
N LEU A 95 4.78 -6.17 1.38
CA LEU A 95 3.53 -5.79 2.04
C LEU A 95 3.76 -5.61 3.54
N ARG A 96 3.19 -4.55 4.09
CA ARG A 96 3.13 -4.30 5.54
C ARG A 96 1.74 -3.87 5.97
N TYR A 97 1.34 -4.28 7.16
CA TYR A 97 0.09 -3.85 7.78
C TYR A 97 0.34 -2.62 8.66
N THR A 98 -0.62 -1.69 8.67
CA THR A 98 -0.68 -0.55 9.59
C THR A 98 -2.16 -0.21 9.83
N SER A 99 -2.43 0.67 10.79
CA SER A 99 -3.77 1.21 11.01
C SER A 99 -4.00 2.47 10.17
N LYS A 100 -5.25 2.70 9.77
CA LYS A 100 -5.66 3.93 9.08
C LYS A 100 -5.28 5.19 9.88
N GLN A 101 -5.50 5.15 11.20
CA GLN A 101 -5.17 6.27 12.09
C GLN A 101 -3.68 6.61 12.08
N ARG A 102 -2.77 5.61 12.10
CA ARG A 102 -1.33 5.89 12.00
C ARG A 102 -0.99 6.50 10.65
N LEU A 103 -1.56 5.96 9.58
CA LEU A 103 -1.32 6.48 8.23
C LEU A 103 -1.78 7.94 8.06
N GLU A 104 -2.96 8.30 8.60
CA GLU A 104 -3.51 9.65 8.49
C GLU A 104 -2.75 10.70 9.30
N ASN A 105 -2.06 10.30 10.37
CA ASN A 105 -1.29 11.20 11.22
C ASN A 105 0.21 11.22 10.89
N ALA A 106 0.68 10.31 10.03
CA ALA A 106 2.08 10.16 9.68
C ALA A 106 2.55 11.29 8.77
N LYS A 107 3.72 11.85 9.07
CA LYS A 107 4.42 12.80 8.20
C LYS A 107 5.55 12.12 7.45
N MET A 108 6.14 11.09 8.05
CA MET A 108 7.22 10.31 7.46
C MET A 108 6.93 8.82 7.59
N LEU A 109 7.65 8.03 6.80
CA LEU A 109 7.50 6.58 6.80
C LEU A 109 7.75 5.97 8.19
N ASP A 110 8.66 6.54 8.99
CA ASP A 110 8.94 6.11 10.36
C ASP A 110 7.72 6.23 11.29
N ASP A 111 6.83 7.21 11.08
CA ASP A 111 5.64 7.42 11.93
C ASP A 111 4.58 6.31 11.76
N VAL A 112 4.69 5.55 10.66
CA VAL A 112 3.71 4.53 10.30
C VAL A 112 3.95 3.21 11.07
N TRP A 113 5.17 2.98 11.60
CA TRP A 113 5.55 1.75 12.30
C TRP A 113 6.02 1.95 13.73
#